data_AF-A0A060CAY9-F1
#
_entry.id   AF-A0A060CAY9-F1
#
_cell.length_a   1.000
_cell.length_b   1.000
_cell.length_c   1.000
_cell.angle_alpha   90.00
_cell.angle_beta   90.00
_cell.angle_gamma   90.00
#
_symmetry.space_group_name_H-M   'P 1'
#
loop_
_entity.id
_entity.type
_entity.pdbx_description
1 polymer ?
#
loop_
_entity_poly.entity_id
_entity_poly.type
_entity_poly.pdbx_seq_one_letter_code
_entity_poly.pdbx_strand_id
1 'polypeptide(L)'
;MPNEFTATVMTRHYEVDRMFRGELWVSGYPRNDVLVHCDASERKTLRKQIGIAGDNRPVILYAPTWRGSSKSQKFDVVKLLSDLENLGKIENAHVV
;
A
#
# COMPACT_ATOMS: atom_id res chain seq x y z
N MET A 1 1.66 -9.76 14.70
CA MET A 1 0.91 -10.21 13.52
C MET A 1 -0.18 -9.22 13.21
N PRO A 2 -0.46 -8.98 11.91
CA PRO A 2 -1.43 -7.95 11.52
C PRO A 2 -2.89 -8.33 11.79
N ASN A 3 -3.22 -9.62 11.77
CA ASN A 3 -4.55 -10.18 12.02
C ASN A 3 -4.45 -11.70 12.22
N GLU A 4 -5.55 -12.32 12.66
CA GLU A 4 -5.63 -13.77 12.93
C GLU A 4 -5.38 -14.64 11.70
N PHE A 5 -5.86 -14.20 10.54
CA PHE A 5 -5.65 -14.92 9.29
C PHE A 5 -4.16 -15.03 8.97
N THR A 6 -3.41 -13.92 9.01
CA THR A 6 -1.97 -13.92 8.77
C THR A 6 -1.22 -14.70 9.85
N ALA A 7 -1.61 -14.59 11.12
CA ALA A 7 -1.03 -15.39 12.20
C ALA A 7 -1.11 -16.89 11.89
N THR A 8 -2.30 -17.37 11.53
CA THR A 8 -2.56 -18.77 11.17
C THR A 8 -1.78 -19.21 9.93
N VAL A 9 -1.82 -18.42 8.86
CA VAL A 9 -1.12 -18.76 7.61
C VAL A 9 0.39 -18.82 7.85
N MET A 10 0.97 -17.85 8.55
CA MET A 10 2.41 -17.81 8.77
C MET A 10 2.87 -18.97 9.65
N THR A 11 2.25 -19.23 10.79
CA THR A 11 2.71 -20.31 11.68
C THR A 11 2.63 -21.68 11.01
N ARG A 12 1.58 -21.92 10.20
CA ARG A 12 1.40 -23.16 9.45
C ARG A 12 2.36 -23.28 8.27
N HIS A 13 2.48 -22.27 7.42
CA HIS A 13 3.31 -22.35 6.20
C HIS A 13 4.81 -22.29 6.47
N TYR A 14 5.21 -21.73 7.62
CA TYR A 14 6.59 -21.81 8.11
C TYR A 14 6.82 -23.02 9.02
N GLU A 15 5.82 -23.90 9.21
CA GLU A 15 5.90 -25.15 9.99
C GLU A 15 6.36 -24.96 11.45
N VAL A 16 6.09 -23.78 12.02
CA VAL A 16 6.46 -23.44 13.40
C VAL A 16 5.32 -23.65 14.39
N ASP A 17 4.11 -23.91 13.94
CA ASP A 17 2.92 -24.12 14.77
C ASP A 17 3.06 -25.24 15.82
N ARG A 18 3.89 -26.26 15.55
CA ARG A 18 4.18 -27.36 16.48
C ARG A 18 5.43 -27.17 17.34
N MET A 19 6.27 -26.19 17.01
CA MET A 19 7.55 -25.94 17.69
C MET A 19 7.53 -24.66 18.53
N PHE A 20 6.74 -23.67 18.11
CA PHE A 20 6.62 -22.39 18.76
C PHE A 20 5.82 -22.53 20.06
N ARG A 21 6.47 -22.23 21.19
CA ARG A 21 5.86 -22.28 22.53
C ARG A 21 5.58 -20.90 23.12
N GLY A 22 5.85 -19.84 22.36
CA GLY A 22 5.65 -18.46 22.80
C GLY A 22 4.24 -17.96 22.53
N GLU A 23 4.01 -16.71 22.91
CA GLU A 23 2.77 -16.00 22.59
C GLU A 23 2.93 -15.22 21.28
N LEU A 24 1.87 -15.26 20.46
CA LEU A 24 1.80 -14.52 19.21
C LEU A 24 0.95 -13.27 19.43
N TRP A 25 1.55 -12.09 19.33
CA TRP A 25 0.82 -10.83 19.48
C TRP A 25 0.14 -10.46 18.17
N VAL A 26 -1.19 -10.42 18.14
CA VAL A 26 -1.98 -9.98 16.99
C VAL A 26 -2.35 -8.50 17.17
N SER A 27 -1.38 -7.61 17.00
CA SER A 27 -1.50 -6.18 17.31
C SER A 27 -1.42 -5.23 16.11
N GLY A 28 -1.36 -5.76 14.88
CA GLY A 28 -1.14 -4.93 13.69
C GLY A 28 0.32 -4.88 13.25
N TYR A 29 0.67 -3.85 12.48
CA TYR A 29 2.06 -3.52 12.11
C TYR A 29 2.40 -2.12 12.62
N PRO A 30 3.56 -1.91 13.29
CA PRO A 30 3.95 -0.57 13.74
C PRO A 30 3.97 0.49 12.62
N ARG A 31 4.29 0.10 11.38
CA ARG A 31 4.24 1.01 10.22
C ARG A 31 2.83 1.53 9.89
N ASN A 32 1.78 0.87 10.37
CA ASN A 32 0.39 1.26 10.14
C ASN A 32 -0.11 2.22 11.24
N ASP A 33 0.66 2.44 12.32
CA ASP A 33 0.26 3.33 13.42
C ASP A 33 -0.04 4.75 12.91
N VAL A 34 0.72 5.22 11.92
CA VAL A 34 0.50 6.51 11.25
C VAL A 34 -0.88 6.58 10.57
N LEU A 35 -1.45 5.47 10.11
CA LEU A 35 -2.78 5.48 9.48
C LEU A 35 -3.90 5.78 10.49
N VAL A 36 -3.66 5.51 11.77
CA VAL A 36 -4.62 5.71 12.87
C VAL A 36 -4.36 7.03 13.59
N HIS A 37 -3.09 7.38 13.78
CA HIS A 37 -2.68 8.50 14.61
C HIS A 37 -2.32 9.78 13.84
N CYS A 38 -2.33 9.76 12.50
CA CYS A 38 -1.92 10.92 11.72
C CYS A 38 -2.85 12.13 11.90
N ASP A 39 -2.25 13.26 12.26
CA ASP A 39 -2.96 14.51 12.51
C ASP A 39 -3.07 15.41 11.26
N ALA A 40 -3.81 16.52 11.39
CA ALA A 40 -4.01 17.46 10.29
C ALA A 40 -2.72 18.18 9.84
N SER A 41 -1.77 18.38 10.75
CA SER A 41 -0.51 19.07 10.48
C SER A 41 0.44 18.19 9.66
N GLU A 42 0.50 16.89 9.98
CA GLU A 42 1.27 15.89 9.26
C GLU A 42 0.71 15.71 7.85
N ARG A 43 -0.61 15.61 7.70
CA ARG A 43 -1.27 15.57 6.38
C ARG A 43 -0.94 16.82 5.54
N LYS A 44 -0.95 18.00 6.14
CA LYS A 44 -0.60 19.26 5.46
C LYS A 44 0.87 19.27 5.02
N THR A 45 1.76 18.79 5.88
CA THR A 45 3.19 18.66 5.57
C THR A 45 3.43 17.69 4.43
N LEU A 46 2.79 16.51 4.45
CA LEU A 46 2.89 15.52 3.38
C LEU A 46 2.39 16.07 2.05
N ARG A 47 1.22 16.74 2.04
CA ARG A 47 0.68 17.39 0.83
C ARG A 47 1.64 18.43 0.26
N LYS A 48 2.33 19.18 1.10
CA LYS A 48 3.39 20.12 0.68
C LYS A 48 4.58 19.40 0.08
N GLN A 49 5.03 18.30 0.70
CA GLN A 49 6.17 17.52 0.22
C GLN A 49 5.93 16.91 -1.17
N ILE A 50 4.70 16.46 -1.45
CA ILE A 50 4.34 15.87 -2.76
C ILE A 50 3.78 16.91 -3.75
N GLY A 51 3.87 18.20 -3.44
CA GLY A 51 3.53 19.28 -4.39
C GLY A 51 2.04 19.57 -4.58
N ILE A 52 1.15 19.02 -3.75
CA ILE A 52 -0.32 19.20 -3.86
C ILE A 52 -0.89 20.08 -2.73
N ALA A 53 -0.05 20.90 -2.09
CA ALA A 53 -0.52 21.82 -1.06
C ALA A 53 -1.49 22.86 -1.65
N GLY A 54 -2.64 23.05 -0.99
CA GLY A 54 -3.68 23.96 -1.45
C GLY A 54 -4.58 23.40 -2.56
N ASP A 55 -4.28 22.19 -3.07
CA ASP A 55 -5.16 21.48 -3.97
C ASP A 55 -6.24 20.72 -3.17
N ASN A 56 -7.49 21.14 -3.37
CA ASN A 56 -8.65 20.56 -2.71
C ASN A 56 -9.27 19.40 -3.49
N ARG A 57 -8.69 19.01 -4.64
CA ARG A 57 -9.15 17.85 -5.40
C ARG A 57 -8.91 16.55 -4.62
N PRO A 58 -9.76 15.53 -4.83
CA PRO A 58 -9.49 14.16 -4.38
C PRO A 58 -8.16 13.66 -4.96
N VAL A 59 -7.41 12.87 -4.16
CA VAL A 59 -6.11 12.31 -4.55
C VAL A 59 -6.29 10.82 -4.85
N ILE A 60 -5.81 10.39 -6.01
CA ILE A 60 -5.82 8.98 -6.43
C ILE A 60 -4.39 8.44 -6.36
N LEU A 61 -4.19 7.35 -5.60
CA LEU A 61 -2.94 6.59 -5.58
C LEU A 61 -3.10 5.34 -6.47
N TYR A 62 -2.37 5.30 -7.58
CA TYR A 62 -2.31 4.13 -8.46
C TYR A 62 -1.02 3.34 -8.19
N ALA A 63 -1.15 2.11 -7.68
CA ALA A 63 -0.03 1.26 -7.25
C ALA A 63 -0.07 -0.12 -7.94
N PRO A 64 0.28 -0.23 -9.23
CA PRO A 64 0.26 -1.50 -9.96
C PRO A 64 1.35 -2.46 -9.47
N THR A 65 1.02 -3.76 -9.46
CA THR A 65 2.00 -4.82 -9.16
C THR A 65 2.79 -5.24 -10.39
N TRP A 66 4.03 -5.70 -10.17
CA TRP A 66 4.83 -6.40 -11.17
C TRP A 66 4.11 -7.67 -11.65
N ARG A 67 4.34 -8.06 -12.91
CA ARG A 67 3.72 -9.24 -13.52
C ARG A 67 4.78 -10.26 -13.94
N GLY A 68 4.36 -11.51 -14.10
CA GLY A 68 5.24 -12.62 -14.49
C GLY A 68 5.54 -13.58 -13.35
N SER A 69 6.53 -14.46 -13.56
CA SER A 69 6.93 -15.48 -12.58
C SER A 69 8.16 -15.02 -11.80
N SER A 70 8.52 -15.74 -10.73
CA SER A 70 9.71 -15.44 -9.92
C SER A 70 11.00 -15.31 -10.74
N LYS A 71 11.10 -16.04 -11.86
CA LYS A 71 12.27 -16.05 -12.77
C LYS A 71 12.20 -15.03 -13.91
N SER A 72 11.03 -14.44 -14.18
CA SER A 72 10.86 -13.44 -15.23
C SER A 72 9.78 -12.45 -14.80
N GLN A 73 10.23 -11.43 -14.07
CA GLN A 73 9.42 -10.32 -13.63
C GLN A 73 9.47 -9.25 -14.72
N LYS A 74 8.31 -8.87 -15.25
CA LYS A 74 8.18 -7.80 -16.22
C LYS A 74 7.19 -6.78 -15.70
N PHE A 75 7.56 -5.51 -15.84
CA PHE A 75 6.60 -4.44 -15.65
C PHE A 75 5.86 -4.21 -16.97
N ASP A 76 4.54 -4.24 -16.91
CA ASP A 76 3.70 -4.00 -18.08
C ASP A 76 3.56 -2.50 -18.33
N VAL A 77 4.53 -1.95 -19.06
CA VAL A 77 4.59 -0.52 -19.38
C VAL A 77 3.40 -0.09 -20.25
N VAL A 78 2.97 -0.95 -21.18
CA VAL A 78 1.84 -0.65 -22.08
C VAL A 78 0.56 -0.50 -21.26
N LYS A 79 0.32 -1.43 -20.33
CA LYS A 79 -0.81 -1.31 -19.41
C LYS A 79 -0.71 -0.08 -18.51
N LEU A 80 0.47 0.22 -17.96
CA LEU A 80 0.65 1.43 -17.15
C LEU A 80 0.25 2.69 -17.94
N LEU A 81 0.75 2.85 -19.16
CA LEU A 81 0.43 4.01 -20.00
C LEU A 81 -1.06 4.09 -20.30
N SER A 82 -1.69 2.96 -20.66
CA SER A 82 -3.13 2.91 -20.89
C SER A 82 -3.95 3.26 -19.65
N ASP A 83 -3.55 2.78 -18.47
CA ASP A 83 -4.24 3.07 -17.20
C ASP A 83 -4.09 4.56 -16.85
N LEU A 84 -2.90 5.16 -17.03
CA LEU A 84 -2.65 6.58 -16.79
C LEU A 84 -3.43 7.48 -17.78
N GLU A 85 -3.49 7.12 -19.05
CA GLU A 85 -4.32 7.82 -20.05
C GLU A 85 -5.80 7.79 -19.66
N ASN A 86 -6.30 6.65 -19.18
CA ASN A 86 -7.68 6.52 -18.74
C ASN A 86 -7.96 7.32 -17.47
N LEU A 87 -7.03 7.36 -16.52
CA LEU A 87 -7.13 8.21 -15.33
C LEU A 87 -7.08 9.71 -15.71
N GLY A 88 -6.30 10.08 -16.72
CA GLY A 88 -6.22 11.45 -17.24
C GLY A 88 -7.50 11.93 -17.93
N LYS A 89 -8.42 11.03 -18.31
CA LYS A 89 -9.73 11.39 -18.89
C LYS A 89 -10.76 11.79 -17.83
N ILE A 90 -10.47 11.59 -16.55
CA ILE A 90 -11.35 12.04 -15.47
C ILE A 90 -11.40 13.58 -15.48
N GLU A 91 -12.59 14.15 -15.36
CA GLU A 91 -12.76 15.60 -15.37
C GLU A 91 -11.93 16.27 -14.27
N ASN A 92 -11.20 17.33 -14.63
CA ASN A 92 -10.29 18.07 -13.74
C ASN A 92 -9.14 17.23 -13.14
N ALA A 93 -8.81 16.07 -13.73
CA ALA A 93 -7.68 15.26 -13.32
C ALA A 93 -6.35 15.94 -13.64
N HIS A 94 -5.40 15.80 -12.72
CA HIS A 94 -4.01 16.17 -12.92
C HIS A 94 -3.16 14.96 -12.56
N VAL A 95 -2.53 14.38 -13.57
CA VAL A 95 -1.58 13.27 -13.39
C VAL A 95 -0.21 13.89 -13.15
N VAL A 96 0.36 13.60 -11.98
CA VAL A 96 1.69 14.04 -11.53
C VAL A 96 2.70 12.94 -11.76
#